data_AF-A0A838ZL06-F1
#
_entry.id   AF-A0A838ZL06-F1
#
_cell.length_a   1.000
_cell.length_b   1.000
_cell.length_c   1.000
_cell.angle_alpha   90.00
_cell.angle_beta   90.00
_cell.angle_gamma   90.00
#
_symmetry.space_group_name_H-M   'P 1'
#
loop_
_entity.id
_entity.type
_entity.pdbx_description
1 polymer ?
#
loop_
_entity_poly.entity_id
_entity_poly.type
_entity_poly.pdbx_seq_one_letter_code
_entity_poly.pdbx_strand_id
1 'polypeptide(L)'
;MKNIFYYLLLVAFLSIPNALDAQETSSIRAYKNAANKTEAKKPVKAYKVLELPHISLYVYYSESHITTELSRSPSGFVTYGDVNVSDTFWYCLRPGEEIATIVSWTFKTQVNKNNIFRKNATEYFKDYPELSKKIEDKDLKHDDIIQVVEEYNNWKSGK
;
A
#
# COMPACT_ATOMS: atom_id res chain seq x y z
N MET A 1 45.30 -30.10 -33.70
CA MET A 1 44.15 -30.49 -34.54
C MET A 1 42.88 -30.44 -33.71
N LYS A 2 41.94 -29.56 -34.11
CA LYS A 2 40.47 -29.57 -33.94
C LYS A 2 39.85 -29.66 -32.52
N ASN A 3 39.39 -28.49 -32.07
CA ASN A 3 38.08 -28.17 -31.47
C ASN A 3 37.10 -29.33 -31.24
N ILE A 4 36.64 -29.50 -29.99
CA ILE A 4 35.26 -29.88 -29.67
C ILE A 4 34.80 -29.03 -28.48
N PHE A 5 34.32 -27.83 -28.80
CA PHE A 5 33.35 -27.09 -28.01
C PHE A 5 31.97 -27.75 -28.24
N TYR A 6 31.10 -27.67 -27.23
CA TYR A 6 29.63 -27.85 -27.22
C TYR A 6 29.10 -29.00 -26.36
N TYR A 7 28.03 -28.62 -25.64
CA TYR A 7 27.11 -29.40 -24.81
C TYR A 7 27.58 -29.76 -23.40
N LEU A 8 27.31 -28.84 -22.47
CA LEU A 8 26.31 -29.09 -21.42
C LEU A 8 26.00 -27.78 -20.68
N LEU A 9 25.30 -26.86 -21.35
CA LEU A 9 24.58 -25.78 -20.68
C LEU A 9 23.25 -26.38 -20.25
N LEU A 10 23.28 -27.12 -19.14
CA LEU A 10 22.09 -27.70 -18.54
C LEU A 10 21.37 -26.53 -17.86
N VAL A 11 20.46 -25.94 -18.63
CA VAL A 11 19.50 -24.96 -18.17
C VAL A 11 18.64 -25.64 -17.12
N ALA A 12 19.02 -25.49 -15.86
CA ALA A 12 18.10 -25.66 -14.76
C ALA A 12 17.14 -24.45 -14.79
N PHE A 13 16.13 -24.52 -15.67
CA PHE A 13 14.85 -23.88 -15.43
C PHE A 13 14.23 -24.59 -14.24
N LEU A 14 14.80 -24.35 -13.05
CA LEU A 14 14.08 -24.53 -11.81
C LEU A 14 13.01 -23.44 -11.84
N SER A 15 11.80 -23.89 -12.13
CA SER A 15 10.55 -23.19 -11.92
C SER A 15 10.66 -22.42 -10.60
N ILE A 16 10.89 -21.10 -10.68
CA ILE A 16 10.76 -20.24 -9.52
C ILE A 16 9.28 -20.36 -9.14
N PRO A 17 8.91 -20.98 -8.00
CA PRO A 17 7.56 -20.87 -7.53
C PRO A 17 7.31 -19.38 -7.31
N ASN A 18 6.19 -18.88 -7.86
CA ASN A 18 5.76 -17.49 -7.79
C ASN A 18 6.13 -16.88 -6.42
N ALA A 19 7.09 -15.94 -6.42
CA ALA A 19 7.58 -15.24 -5.23
C ALA A 19 6.53 -14.27 -4.63
N LEU A 20 5.24 -14.48 -4.91
CA LEU A 20 4.12 -13.75 -4.33
C LEU A 20 3.50 -14.45 -3.10
N ASP A 21 3.89 -15.70 -2.81
CA ASP A 21 3.16 -16.58 -1.86
C ASP A 21 3.73 -16.63 -0.43
N ALA A 22 4.64 -15.73 -0.07
CA ALA A 22 5.21 -15.68 1.27
C ALA A 22 5.40 -14.24 1.80
N GLN A 23 4.52 -13.31 1.43
CA GLN A 23 4.54 -12.00 2.07
C GLN A 23 4.02 -12.13 3.50
N GLU A 24 4.90 -11.92 4.48
CA GLU A 24 4.60 -12.07 5.90
C GLU A 24 3.46 -11.11 6.31
N THR A 25 2.36 -11.69 6.79
CA THR A 25 1.25 -10.93 7.36
C THR A 25 1.53 -10.66 8.84
N SER A 26 1.41 -9.40 9.23
CA SER A 26 1.60 -8.94 10.60
C SER A 26 0.30 -8.41 11.18
N SER A 27 0.04 -8.71 12.45
CA SER A 27 -1.09 -8.15 13.20
C SER A 27 -0.64 -6.86 13.90
N ILE A 28 -1.06 -5.71 13.38
CA ILE A 28 -0.64 -4.38 13.87
C ILE A 28 -1.79 -3.62 14.52
N ARG A 29 -1.51 -2.81 15.54
CA ARG A 29 -2.43 -1.76 16.00
C ARG A 29 -2.38 -0.64 14.98
N ALA A 30 -3.54 -0.18 14.52
CA ALA A 30 -3.59 0.85 13.48
C ALA A 30 -4.81 1.76 13.66
N TYR A 31 -4.68 3.00 13.20
CA TYR A 31 -5.82 3.92 13.12
C TYR A 31 -6.75 3.50 11.98
N LYS A 32 -8.06 3.53 12.23
CA LYS A 32 -9.08 3.28 11.19
C LYS A 32 -9.31 4.50 10.28
N ASN A 33 -8.89 5.68 10.74
CA ASN A 33 -9.08 6.95 10.05
C ASN A 33 -7.93 7.89 10.41
N ALA A 34 -7.30 8.47 9.38
CA ALA A 34 -6.14 9.34 9.54
C ALA A 34 -6.48 10.69 10.22
N ALA A 35 -7.68 11.23 9.97
CA ALA A 35 -8.07 12.56 10.39
C ALA A 35 -8.43 12.64 11.88
N ASN A 36 -9.13 11.64 12.42
CA ASN A 36 -9.59 11.65 13.81
C ASN A 36 -8.80 10.68 14.71
N LYS A 37 -7.76 10.03 14.18
CA LYS A 37 -6.89 9.08 14.90
C LYS A 37 -7.66 8.08 15.77
N THR A 38 -8.81 7.60 15.29
CA THR A 38 -9.55 6.58 16.01
C THR A 38 -8.88 5.23 15.79
N GLU A 39 -8.44 4.58 16.87
CA GLU A 39 -7.85 3.24 16.80
C GLU A 39 -8.88 2.19 16.32
N ALA A 40 -8.42 1.20 15.56
CA ALA A 40 -9.23 0.04 15.21
C ALA A 40 -9.55 -0.78 16.47
N LYS A 41 -10.79 -1.28 16.59
CA LYS A 41 -11.22 -2.11 17.75
C LYS A 41 -10.48 -3.43 17.86
N LYS A 42 -9.92 -3.91 16.75
CA LYS A 42 -9.14 -5.15 16.65
C LYS A 42 -7.86 -4.82 15.86
N PRO A 43 -6.75 -5.54 16.13
CA PRO A 43 -5.57 -5.44 15.30
C PRO A 43 -5.88 -5.68 13.82
N VAL A 44 -5.22 -4.91 12.96
CA VAL A 44 -5.33 -5.01 11.49
C VAL A 44 -4.30 -6.05 11.02
N LYS A 45 -4.75 -7.01 10.22
CA LYS A 45 -3.86 -7.97 9.55
C LYS A 45 -3.33 -7.34 8.27
N ALA A 46 -2.14 -6.78 8.30
CA ALA A 46 -1.52 -6.09 7.18
C ALA A 46 -0.28 -6.83 6.70
N TYR A 47 -0.01 -6.76 5.41
CA TYR A 47 1.24 -7.23 4.81
C TYR A 47 2.34 -6.21 5.08
N LYS A 48 3.49 -6.68 5.55
CA LYS A 48 4.67 -5.83 5.66
C LYS A 48 5.26 -5.66 4.26
N VAL A 49 5.36 -4.42 3.80
CA VAL A 49 5.89 -4.07 2.46
C VAL A 49 7.36 -3.70 2.56
N LEU A 50 7.71 -2.93 3.60
CA LEU A 50 9.07 -2.44 3.81
C LEU A 50 9.35 -2.31 5.30
N GLU A 51 10.56 -2.71 5.72
CA GLU A 51 11.03 -2.58 7.10
C GLU A 51 12.40 -1.92 7.09
N LEU A 52 12.45 -0.65 7.50
CA LEU A 52 13.69 0.13 7.60
C LEU A 52 13.92 0.57 9.05
N PRO A 53 15.17 0.91 9.43
CA PRO A 53 15.52 1.25 10.81
C PRO A 53 14.67 2.37 11.44
N HIS A 54 14.19 3.32 10.64
CA HIS A 54 13.47 4.49 11.14
C HIS A 54 11.98 4.50 10.78
N ILE A 55 11.51 3.53 10.00
CA ILE A 55 10.10 3.46 9.55
C ILE A 55 9.79 2.10 8.93
N SER A 56 8.59 1.59 9.18
CA SER A 56 8.02 0.43 8.49
C SER A 56 6.78 0.82 7.70
N LEU A 57 6.59 0.19 6.53
CA LEU A 57 5.43 0.35 5.66
C LEU A 57 4.61 -0.94 5.62
N TYR A 58 3.30 -0.81 5.82
CA TYR A 58 2.35 -1.91 5.76
C TYR A 58 1.23 -1.61 4.78
N VAL A 59 0.68 -2.66 4.18
CA VAL A 59 -0.51 -2.58 3.33
C VAL A 59 -1.60 -3.54 3.81
N TYR A 60 -2.83 -3.07 3.90
CA TYR A 60 -4.01 -3.87 4.23
C TYR A 60 -5.01 -3.81 3.08
N TYR A 61 -5.50 -4.98 2.69
CA TYR A 61 -6.54 -5.12 1.67
C TYR A 61 -7.85 -5.53 2.35
N SER A 62 -8.87 -4.68 2.22
CA SER A 62 -10.22 -4.98 2.68
C SER A 62 -11.06 -5.38 1.48
N GLU A 63 -11.30 -6.67 1.30
CA GLU A 63 -12.17 -7.15 0.24
C GLU A 63 -13.64 -6.90 0.56
N SER A 64 -14.37 -6.27 -0.36
CA SER A 64 -15.80 -5.99 -0.18
C SER A 64 -16.52 -5.92 -1.53
N HIS A 65 -17.76 -6.40 -1.55
CA HIS A 65 -18.62 -6.40 -2.71
C HIS A 65 -20.00 -5.89 -2.29
N ILE A 66 -20.60 -5.04 -3.12
CA ILE A 66 -21.98 -4.60 -2.97
C ILE A 66 -22.79 -5.03 -4.17
N THR A 67 -23.97 -5.58 -3.94
CA THR A 67 -24.95 -5.82 -5.01
C THR A 67 -25.78 -4.55 -5.17
N THR A 68 -25.79 -3.97 -6.37
CA THR A 68 -26.54 -2.74 -6.67
C THR A 68 -27.40 -2.90 -7.91
N GLU A 69 -28.48 -2.12 -8.01
CA GLU A 69 -29.29 -2.02 -9.22
C GLU A 69 -28.47 -1.31 -10.31
N LEU A 70 -28.25 -2.00 -11.43
CA LEU A 70 -27.53 -1.48 -12.59
C LEU A 70 -28.48 -0.78 -13.57
N SER A 71 -29.67 -1.32 -13.76
CA SER A 71 -30.66 -0.77 -14.68
C SER A 71 -32.08 -1.24 -14.34
N ARG A 72 -33.05 -0.40 -14.68
CA ARG A 72 -34.49 -0.70 -14.63
C ARG A 72 -35.07 -0.56 -16.02
N SER A 73 -35.64 -1.62 -16.55
CA SER A 73 -36.37 -1.56 -17.82
C SER A 73 -37.71 -0.83 -17.64
N PRO A 74 -38.28 -0.27 -18.72
CA PRO A 74 -39.62 0.31 -18.70
C PRO A 74 -40.74 -0.65 -18.28
N SER A 75 -40.54 -1.98 -18.46
CA SER A 75 -41.48 -3.01 -18.03
C SER A 75 -41.32 -3.43 -16.55
N GLY A 76 -40.48 -2.72 -15.78
CA GLY A 76 -40.27 -2.96 -14.36
C GLY A 76 -39.25 -4.05 -14.02
N PHE A 77 -38.63 -4.69 -15.02
CA PHE A 77 -37.53 -5.62 -14.77
C PHE A 77 -36.29 -4.87 -14.29
N VAL A 78 -35.73 -5.30 -13.15
CA VAL A 78 -34.52 -4.72 -12.53
C VAL A 78 -33.34 -5.66 -12.73
N THR A 79 -32.24 -5.13 -13.26
CA THR A 79 -30.97 -5.85 -13.35
C THR A 79 -30.08 -5.42 -12.19
N TYR A 80 -29.60 -6.39 -11.43
CA TYR A 80 -28.60 -6.18 -10.38
C TYR A 80 -27.22 -6.61 -10.85
N GLY A 81 -26.19 -6.00 -10.28
CA GLY A 81 -24.81 -6.38 -10.50
C GLY A 81 -23.98 -6.21 -9.25
N ASP A 82 -22.94 -7.04 -9.15
CA ASP A 82 -21.97 -6.96 -8.07
C ASP A 82 -20.86 -5.98 -8.43
N VAL A 83 -20.70 -4.97 -7.58
CA VAL A 83 -19.63 -3.98 -7.68
C VAL A 83 -18.61 -4.28 -6.59
N ASN A 84 -17.37 -4.50 -7.02
CA ASN A 84 -16.25 -4.64 -6.11
C ASN A 84 -15.89 -3.26 -5.53
N VAL A 85 -16.04 -3.13 -4.21
CA VAL A 85 -15.73 -1.96 -3.39
C VAL A 85 -14.56 -2.25 -2.46
N SER A 86 -13.60 -3.07 -2.91
CA SER A 86 -12.41 -3.36 -2.13
C SER A 86 -11.58 -2.10 -1.89
N ASP A 87 -11.00 -2.03 -0.69
CA ASP A 87 -10.18 -0.93 -0.24
C ASP A 87 -8.74 -1.39 -0.01
N THR A 88 -7.80 -0.50 -0.27
CA THR A 88 -6.39 -0.68 0.09
C THR A 88 -5.97 0.43 1.02
N PHE A 89 -5.38 0.09 2.15
CA PHE A 89 -4.89 1.03 3.16
C PHE A 89 -3.38 0.88 3.31
N TRP A 90 -2.69 2.02 3.34
CA TRP A 90 -1.25 2.10 3.52
C TRP A 90 -0.93 2.74 4.86
N TYR A 91 -0.14 2.05 5.66
CA TYR A 91 0.22 2.46 7.02
C TYR A 91 1.72 2.62 7.17
N CYS A 92 2.12 3.65 7.91
CA CYS A 92 3.48 3.81 8.40
C CYS A 92 3.54 3.63 9.91
N LEU A 93 4.66 3.11 10.39
CA LEU A 93 4.98 2.98 11.82
C LEU A 93 6.45 3.32 12.04
N ARG A 94 6.74 4.33 12.87
CA ARG A 94 8.10 4.71 13.29
C ARG A 94 8.50 4.04 14.59
N PRO A 95 9.81 3.92 14.89
CA PRO A 95 10.27 3.56 16.22
C PRO A 95 9.68 4.50 17.28
N GLY A 96 9.10 3.92 18.33
CA GLY A 96 8.44 4.65 19.42
C GLY A 96 6.95 4.94 19.18
N GLU A 97 6.41 4.66 17.99
CA GLU A 97 4.95 4.67 17.77
C GLU A 97 4.35 3.31 18.14
N GLU A 98 3.26 3.30 18.91
CA GLU A 98 2.53 2.06 19.23
C GLU A 98 1.44 1.72 18.20
N ILE A 99 0.96 2.72 17.45
CA ILE A 99 -0.18 2.60 16.55
C ILE A 99 0.24 3.09 15.17
N ALA A 100 0.07 2.24 14.16
CA ALA A 100 0.37 2.56 12.78
C ALA A 100 -0.61 3.60 12.22
N THR A 101 -0.09 4.58 11.50
CA THR A 101 -0.88 5.69 10.96
C THR A 101 -1.11 5.52 9.47
N ILE A 102 -2.35 5.74 9.04
CA ILE A 102 -2.72 5.73 7.63
C ILE A 102 -2.05 6.92 6.93
N VAL A 103 -1.22 6.64 5.94
CA VAL A 103 -0.63 7.64 5.05
C VAL A 103 -1.34 7.69 3.70
N SER A 104 -2.06 6.62 3.32
CA SER A 104 -2.87 6.61 2.11
C SER A 104 -3.98 5.55 2.16
N TRP A 105 -5.02 5.72 1.36
CA TRP A 105 -5.94 4.65 1.03
C TRP A 105 -6.49 4.83 -0.38
N THR A 106 -6.94 3.74 -0.98
CA THR A 106 -7.62 3.75 -2.28
C THR A 106 -8.90 2.94 -2.19
N PHE A 107 -10.00 3.53 -2.62
CA PHE A 107 -11.26 2.81 -2.83
C PHE A 107 -11.37 2.48 -4.31
N LYS A 108 -11.68 1.23 -4.64
CA LYS A 108 -11.80 0.80 -6.04
C LYS A 108 -12.87 1.58 -6.82
N THR A 109 -13.90 2.06 -6.14
CA THR A 109 -15.09 2.66 -6.75
C THR A 109 -15.06 4.16 -6.96
N GLN A 110 -14.04 4.88 -6.46
CA GLN A 110 -13.67 6.27 -6.79
C GLN A 110 -13.14 6.98 -5.53
N VAL A 111 -11.82 7.12 -5.42
CA VAL A 111 -11.25 8.33 -4.81
C VAL A 111 -9.96 8.72 -5.52
N ASN A 112 -9.70 10.03 -5.62
CA ASN A 112 -8.41 10.55 -6.02
C ASN A 112 -7.37 10.18 -4.96
N LYS A 113 -6.73 9.01 -5.12
CA LYS A 113 -5.70 8.44 -4.23
C LYS A 113 -4.61 9.46 -3.87
N ASN A 114 -4.24 10.32 -4.82
CA ASN A 114 -3.23 11.35 -4.62
C ASN A 114 -3.70 12.47 -3.68
N ASN A 115 -5.00 12.77 -3.62
CA ASN A 115 -5.52 13.78 -2.70
C ASN A 115 -5.48 13.30 -1.25
N ILE A 116 -5.88 12.05 -1.01
CA ILE A 116 -5.80 11.41 0.31
C ILE A 116 -4.35 11.27 0.74
N PHE A 117 -3.50 10.76 -0.17
CA PHE A 117 -2.07 10.64 0.07
C PHE A 117 -1.46 11.97 0.48
N ARG A 118 -1.68 13.04 -0.30
CA ARG A 118 -1.15 14.36 0.02
C ARG A 118 -1.58 14.82 1.41
N LYS A 119 -2.87 14.75 1.72
CA LYS A 119 -3.38 15.19 3.02
C LYS A 119 -2.75 14.42 4.19
N ASN A 120 -2.72 13.10 4.11
CA ASN A 120 -2.34 12.26 5.24
C ASN A 120 -0.82 12.12 5.35
N ALA A 121 -0.12 11.93 4.23
CA ALA A 121 1.33 11.76 4.21
C ALA A 121 2.05 13.07 4.56
N THR A 122 1.61 14.22 4.06
CA THR A 122 2.22 15.53 4.43
C THR A 122 2.11 15.78 5.94
N GLU A 123 0.97 15.45 6.57
CA GLU A 123 0.80 15.58 8.03
C GLU A 123 1.64 14.56 8.81
N TYR A 124 1.72 13.31 8.34
CA TYR A 124 2.53 12.29 8.98
C TYR A 124 4.02 12.66 8.94
N PHE A 125 4.52 13.05 7.78
CA PHE A 125 5.93 13.40 7.53
C PHE A 125 6.28 14.85 7.86
N LYS A 126 5.43 15.59 8.59
CA LYS A 126 5.65 17.01 8.88
C LYS A 126 6.95 17.33 9.65
N ASP A 127 7.57 16.33 10.28
CA ASP A 127 8.88 16.47 10.91
C ASP A 127 10.03 16.55 9.90
N TYR A 128 9.79 16.22 8.63
CA TYR A 128 10.69 16.43 7.50
C TYR A 128 10.07 17.39 6.47
N PRO A 129 10.22 18.72 6.64
CA PRO A 129 9.53 19.71 5.83
C PRO A 129 9.78 19.61 4.32
N GLU A 130 10.98 19.22 3.89
CA GLU A 130 11.31 19.10 2.46
C GLU A 130 10.54 17.95 1.80
N LEU A 131 10.45 16.79 2.46
CA LEU A 131 9.66 15.66 1.97
C LEU A 131 8.16 15.99 1.95
N SER A 132 7.65 16.59 3.03
CA SER A 132 6.27 17.06 3.10
C SER A 132 5.93 18.01 1.95
N LYS A 133 6.87 18.91 1.59
CA LYS A 133 6.72 19.82 0.45
C LYS A 133 6.71 19.09 -0.89
N LYS A 134 7.61 18.13 -1.14
CA LYS A 134 7.58 17.30 -2.37
C LYS A 134 6.25 16.59 -2.57
N ILE A 135 5.66 16.09 -1.47
CA ILE A 135 4.33 15.45 -1.50
C ILE A 135 3.22 16.49 -1.79
N GLU A 136 3.30 17.66 -1.15
CA GLU A 136 2.34 18.75 -1.33
C GLU A 136 2.33 19.28 -2.78
N ASP A 137 3.53 19.55 -3.31
CA ASP A 137 3.81 20.05 -4.66
C ASP A 137 3.55 19.00 -5.75
N LYS A 138 3.24 17.75 -5.35
CA LYS A 138 2.89 16.60 -6.23
C LYS A 138 4.08 16.02 -6.99
N ASP A 139 5.30 16.31 -6.55
CA ASP A 139 6.52 15.69 -7.05
C ASP A 139 6.57 14.21 -6.65
N LEU A 140 6.07 13.89 -5.46
CA LEU A 140 5.85 12.52 -4.97
C LEU A 140 4.37 12.24 -4.80
N LYS A 141 3.89 11.13 -5.38
CA LYS A 141 2.48 10.74 -5.43
C LYS A 141 2.24 9.42 -4.69
N HIS A 142 0.98 8.99 -4.65
CA HIS A 142 0.61 7.72 -4.03
C HIS A 142 1.41 6.53 -4.59
N ASP A 143 1.67 6.53 -5.89
CA ASP A 143 2.40 5.44 -6.55
C ASP A 143 3.90 5.42 -6.15
N ASP A 144 4.40 6.52 -5.58
CA ASP A 144 5.79 6.69 -5.11
C ASP A 144 5.90 6.45 -3.59
N ILE A 145 4.91 5.80 -2.95
CA ILE A 145 4.86 5.64 -1.50
C ILE A 145 6.08 4.91 -0.92
N ILE A 146 6.63 3.94 -1.65
CA ILE A 146 7.85 3.25 -1.25
C ILE A 146 9.03 4.24 -1.24
N GLN A 147 9.19 5.01 -2.31
CA GLN A 147 10.24 6.03 -2.42
C GLN A 147 10.13 7.08 -1.30
N VAL A 148 8.92 7.50 -0.94
CA VAL A 148 8.66 8.45 0.15
C VAL A 148 9.16 7.90 1.50
N VAL A 149 8.90 6.62 1.77
CA VAL A 149 9.33 5.96 3.02
C VAL A 149 10.85 5.78 3.04
N GLU A 150 11.46 5.42 1.92
CA GLU A 150 12.91 5.32 1.78
C GLU A 150 13.60 6.67 1.96
N GLU A 151 13.09 7.73 1.35
CA GLU A 151 13.62 9.10 1.48
C GLU A 151 13.56 9.58 2.94
N TYR A 152 12.44 9.32 3.63
CA TYR A 152 12.33 9.62 5.07
C TYR A 152 13.36 8.86 5.91
N ASN A 153 13.53 7.56 5.63
CA ASN A 153 14.50 6.74 6.36
C ASN A 153 15.94 7.21 6.16
N ASN A 154 16.30 7.57 4.93
CA ASN A 154 17.64 8.10 4.61
C ASN A 154 17.91 9.40 5.37
N TRP A 155 16.96 10.33 5.33
CA TRP A 155 17.03 11.57 6.09
C TRP A 155 17.19 11.33 7.60
N LYS A 156 16.39 10.43 8.21
CA LYS A 156 16.54 10.07 9.62
C LYS A 156 17.88 9.40 9.95
N SER A 157 18.46 8.71 8.98
CA SER A 157 19.78 8.09 9.10
C SER A 157 20.94 9.08 8.94
N GLY A 158 20.67 10.34 8.57
CA GLY A 158 21.69 11.33 8.24
C GLY A 158 22.38 11.09 6.90
N LYS A 159 21.70 10.40 5.97
CA LYS A 159 22.18 10.13 4.60
C LYS A 159 21.50 11.02 3.58
#